data_AF-A0AAD2FRN0-F1
#
_entry.id   AF-A0AAD2FRN0-F1
#
_cell.length_a   1.000
_cell.length_b   1.000
_cell.length_c   1.000
_cell.angle_alpha   90.00
_cell.angle_beta   90.00
_cell.angle_gamma   90.00
#
_symmetry.space_group_name_H-M   'P 1'
#
loop_
_entity.id
_entity.type
_entity.pdbx_description
1 polymer ?
#
loop_
_entity_poly.entity_id
_entity_poly.type
_entity_poly.pdbx_seq_one_letter_code
_entity_poly.pdbx_strand_id
1 'polypeptide(L)'
;MEGLEYPQIMISSIKELNEPDWDGLKPKLDLTGQDDKIEKEAKKEELKTESVEYHRQKQYWSKAKWHVHSLIMESFVTSKMKDKILQEVDYNEKIEGDPIELLRRINKFMTTSDVTDWEPITLWEALQKWVNCCQKGNETVIEYRMRFEECATTVLSFMGDLWVDVFALKTTAYHEINGPSAAQEAHFILSWRETHLL
;
A
#
# COMPACT_ATOMS: atom_id res chain seq x y z
N MET A 1 22.86 -14.08 29.15
CA MET A 1 22.23 -13.31 28.07
C MET A 1 21.83 -11.98 28.68
N GLU A 2 22.49 -10.88 28.31
CA GLU A 2 22.10 -9.54 28.78
C GLU A 2 20.64 -9.32 28.38
N GLY A 3 19.76 -9.19 29.38
CA GLY A 3 18.36 -8.88 29.14
C GLY A 3 18.29 -7.52 28.46
N LEU A 4 18.02 -7.51 27.15
CA LEU A 4 17.76 -6.27 26.44
C LEU A 4 16.60 -5.54 27.12
N GLU A 5 16.83 -4.32 27.57
CA GLU A 5 15.78 -3.48 28.16
C GLU A 5 14.59 -3.33 27.18
N TYR A 6 13.37 -3.26 27.74
CA TYR A 6 12.10 -3.24 27.01
C TYR A 6 12.06 -2.33 25.75
N PRO A 7 12.65 -1.12 25.72
CA PRO A 7 12.66 -0.27 24.53
C PRO A 7 13.58 -0.80 23.42
N GLN A 8 14.66 -1.51 23.78
CA GLN A 8 15.71 -1.92 22.86
C GLN A 8 15.23 -2.97 21.87
N ILE A 9 14.34 -3.88 22.30
CA ILE A 9 13.72 -4.88 21.41
C ILE A 9 12.94 -4.15 20.30
N MET A 10 12.12 -3.16 20.65
CA MET A 10 11.38 -2.36 19.68
C MET A 10 12.30 -1.62 18.70
N ILE A 11 13.37 -1.02 19.21
CA ILE A 11 14.34 -0.31 18.38
C ILE A 11 15.04 -1.26 17.40
N SER A 12 15.47 -2.43 17.89
CA SER A 12 16.13 -3.44 17.04
C SER A 12 15.20 -3.93 15.93
N SER A 13 13.94 -4.23 16.24
CA SER A 13 12.96 -4.71 15.27
C SER A 13 12.58 -3.67 14.23
N ILE A 14 12.46 -2.40 14.62
CA ILE A 14 12.20 -1.32 13.65
C ILE A 14 13.39 -1.16 12.70
N LYS A 15 14.63 -1.23 13.21
CA LYS A 15 15.84 -1.13 12.38
C LYS A 15 15.97 -2.29 11.41
N GLU A 16 15.66 -3.51 11.86
CA GLU A 16 15.76 -4.73 11.06
C GLU A 16 14.51 -4.99 10.20
N LEU A 17 13.44 -4.20 10.39
CA LEU A 17 12.14 -4.37 9.74
C LEU A 17 11.56 -5.79 9.86
N ASN A 18 11.82 -6.44 10.99
CA ASN A 18 11.39 -7.81 11.28
C ASN A 18 10.83 -7.92 12.69
N GLU A 19 9.84 -8.79 12.86
CA GLU A 19 9.29 -9.08 14.18
C GLU A 19 10.30 -9.92 15.01
N PRO A 20 10.38 -9.69 16.34
CA PRO A 20 11.16 -10.56 17.21
C PRO A 20 10.67 -12.00 17.17
N ASP A 21 11.59 -12.97 17.19
CA ASP A 21 11.25 -14.38 17.35
C ASP A 21 10.82 -14.67 18.80
N TRP A 22 9.53 -14.52 19.06
CA TRP A 22 8.93 -14.79 20.36
C TRP A 22 8.88 -16.28 20.72
N ASP A 23 9.01 -17.20 19.76
CA ASP A 23 8.96 -18.64 20.00
C ASP A 23 10.34 -19.18 20.41
N GLY A 24 11.40 -18.60 19.87
CA GLY A 24 12.78 -18.81 20.31
C GLY A 24 13.04 -18.28 21.73
N LEU A 25 12.40 -17.16 22.10
CA LEU A 25 12.51 -16.51 23.41
C LEU A 25 11.67 -17.17 24.52
N LYS A 26 10.84 -18.16 24.18
CA LYS A 26 9.97 -18.82 25.17
C LYS A 26 10.85 -19.59 26.18
N PRO A 27 10.74 -19.31 27.50
CA PRO A 27 11.49 -20.04 28.51
C PRO A 27 11.15 -21.53 28.45
N LYS A 28 12.19 -22.38 28.34
CA LYS A 28 12.07 -23.84 28.29
C LYS A 28 12.77 -24.42 29.51
N LEU A 29 12.12 -25.40 30.14
CA LEU A 29 12.68 -26.11 31.27
C LEU A 29 13.54 -27.27 30.75
N ASP A 30 14.86 -27.14 30.81
CA ASP A 30 15.77 -28.26 30.56
C ASP A 30 15.78 -29.20 31.77
N LEU A 31 15.15 -30.36 31.62
CA LEU A 31 15.06 -31.40 32.66
C LEU A 31 16.16 -32.47 32.55
N THR A 32 17.20 -32.22 31.76
CA THR A 32 18.30 -33.16 31.53
C THR A 32 19.30 -33.13 32.69
N GLY A 33 18.95 -33.75 33.82
CA GLY A 33 19.83 -33.94 34.96
C GLY A 33 19.21 -34.77 36.09
N GLN A 34 19.99 -35.66 36.70
CA GLN A 34 19.69 -36.22 38.02
C GLN A 34 19.88 -35.14 39.10
N ASP A 35 19.10 -34.06 39.02
CA ASP A 35 19.20 -32.95 39.97
C ASP A 35 18.42 -33.28 41.25
N ASP A 36 18.94 -32.83 42.38
CA ASP A 36 18.28 -32.95 43.68
C ASP A 36 16.91 -32.24 43.68
N LYS A 37 15.99 -32.68 44.54
CA LYS A 37 14.63 -32.09 44.64
C LYS A 37 14.64 -30.57 44.82
N ILE A 38 15.63 -30.05 45.55
CA ILE A 38 15.78 -28.62 45.86
C ILE A 38 16.20 -27.84 44.61
N GLU A 39 17.14 -28.35 43.81
CA GLU A 39 17.56 -27.72 42.56
C GLU A 39 16.44 -27.73 41.51
N LYS A 40 15.63 -28.79 41.48
CA LYS A 40 14.43 -28.86 40.63
C LYS A 40 13.36 -27.85 41.03
N GLU A 41 13.22 -27.54 42.31
CA GLU A 41 12.29 -26.51 42.79
C GLU A 41 12.80 -25.10 42.49
N ALA A 42 14.10 -24.83 42.67
CA ALA A 42 14.72 -23.56 42.30
C ALA A 42 14.60 -23.28 40.79
N LYS A 43 14.95 -24.24 39.92
CA LYS A 43 14.81 -24.10 38.45
C LYS A 43 13.36 -23.89 38.00
N LYS A 44 12.39 -24.48 38.70
CA LYS A 44 10.96 -24.24 38.43
C LYS A 44 10.54 -22.84 38.82
N GLU A 45 11.05 -22.30 39.92
CA GLU A 45 10.71 -20.96 40.38
C GLU A 45 11.36 -19.87 39.50
N GLU A 46 12.60 -20.10 39.04
CA GLU A 46 13.27 -19.28 38.03
C GLU A 46 12.48 -19.28 36.72
N LEU A 47 12.08 -20.45 36.20
CA LEU A 47 11.27 -20.54 34.98
C LEU A 47 9.93 -19.80 35.11
N LYS A 48 9.26 -19.87 36.26
CA LYS A 48 8.01 -19.12 36.46
C LYS A 48 8.27 -17.62 36.36
N THR A 49 9.34 -17.13 36.97
CA THR A 49 9.72 -15.73 36.94
C THR A 49 10.03 -15.28 35.51
N GLU A 50 10.85 -16.04 34.78
CA GLU A 50 11.15 -15.80 33.36
C GLU A 50 9.89 -15.85 32.48
N SER A 51 8.95 -16.77 32.76
CA SER A 51 7.68 -16.84 32.05
C SER A 51 6.83 -15.58 32.29
N VAL A 52 6.77 -15.07 33.52
CA VAL A 52 6.05 -13.81 33.81
C VAL A 52 6.70 -12.64 33.05
N GLU A 53 8.03 -12.57 33.05
CA GLU A 53 8.76 -11.55 32.32
C GLU A 53 8.53 -11.64 30.80
N TYR A 54 8.56 -12.83 30.22
CA TYR A 54 8.22 -13.08 28.82
C TYR A 54 6.82 -12.55 28.46
N HIS A 55 5.81 -12.90 29.26
CA HIS A 55 4.44 -12.43 29.02
C HIS A 55 4.33 -10.90 29.15
N ARG A 56 5.05 -10.32 30.11
CA ARG A 56 5.11 -8.86 30.29
C ARG A 56 5.77 -8.16 29.10
N GLN A 57 6.87 -8.70 28.59
CA GLN A 57 7.55 -8.18 27.39
C GLN A 57 6.65 -8.26 26.16
N LYS A 58 5.94 -9.39 25.97
CA LYS A 58 5.00 -9.56 24.86
C LYS A 58 3.82 -8.57 24.93
N GLN A 59 3.31 -8.31 26.13
CA GLN A 59 2.28 -7.28 26.34
C GLN A 59 2.79 -5.87 26.06
N TYR A 60 4.01 -5.56 26.50
CA TYR A 60 4.65 -4.27 26.23
C TYR A 60 4.84 -4.06 24.73
N TRP A 61 5.36 -5.07 24.03
CA TRP A 61 5.53 -5.07 22.59
C TRP A 61 4.22 -4.74 21.85
N SER A 62 3.13 -5.42 22.18
CA SER A 62 1.83 -5.17 21.56
C SER A 62 1.35 -3.72 21.74
N LYS A 63 1.54 -3.13 22.94
CA LYS A 63 1.19 -1.72 23.19
C LYS A 63 2.14 -0.76 22.48
N ALA A 64 3.43 -1.07 22.45
CA ALA A 64 4.45 -0.27 21.79
C ALA A 64 4.24 -0.23 20.28
N LYS A 65 3.80 -1.33 19.63
CA LYS A 65 3.46 -1.37 18.21
C LYS A 65 2.45 -0.28 17.84
N TRP A 66 1.34 -0.21 18.56
CA TRP A 66 0.31 0.81 18.35
C TRP A 66 0.83 2.23 18.57
N HIS A 67 1.59 2.45 19.64
CA HIS A 67 2.13 3.78 19.94
C HIS A 67 3.10 4.26 18.85
N VAL A 68 4.02 3.40 18.41
CA VAL A 68 4.98 3.71 17.34
C VAL A 68 4.27 3.91 16.00
N HIS A 69 3.27 3.08 15.68
CA HIS A 69 2.46 3.25 14.48
C HIS A 69 1.82 4.65 14.44
N SER A 70 1.15 5.07 15.52
CA SER A 70 0.55 6.41 15.60
C SER A 70 1.60 7.51 15.50
N LEU A 71 2.74 7.36 16.17
CA LEU A 71 3.83 8.33 16.12
C LEU A 71 4.38 8.52 14.70
N ILE A 72 4.56 7.43 13.94
CA ILE A 72 5.00 7.49 12.54
C ILE A 72 3.98 8.26 11.70
N MET A 73 2.70 7.89 11.79
CA MET A 73 1.62 8.50 11.02
C MET A 73 1.36 9.97 11.34
N GLU A 74 1.65 10.41 12.56
CA GLU A 74 1.45 11.80 13.00
C GLU A 74 2.66 12.69 12.76
N SER A 75 3.88 12.20 13.02
CA SER A 75 5.07 13.04 13.10
C SER A 75 6.01 12.93 11.90
N PHE A 76 6.02 11.79 11.20
CA PHE A 76 7.03 11.50 10.17
C PHE A 76 6.48 11.38 8.76
N VAL A 77 5.17 11.24 8.61
CA VAL A 77 4.50 11.07 7.32
C VAL A 77 3.83 12.37 6.90
N THR A 78 4.02 12.79 5.64
CA THR A 78 3.34 13.98 5.10
C THR A 78 1.85 13.72 4.92
N SER A 79 1.01 14.76 4.96
CA SER A 79 -0.45 14.61 4.80
C SER A 79 -0.83 13.85 3.53
N LYS A 80 -0.17 14.13 2.40
CA LYS A 80 -0.41 13.43 1.12
C LYS A 80 -0.07 11.94 1.20
N MET A 81 1.03 11.60 1.86
CA MET A 81 1.45 10.20 2.02
C MET A 81 0.49 9.47 2.97
N LYS A 82 0.04 10.15 4.02
CA LYS A 82 -0.96 9.62 4.95
C LYS A 82 -2.27 9.28 4.23
N ASP A 83 -2.76 10.19 3.38
CA ASP A 83 -3.98 9.93 2.60
C ASP A 83 -3.80 8.73 1.65
N LYS A 84 -2.63 8.60 1.00
CA LYS A 84 -2.31 7.45 0.15
C LYS A 84 -2.31 6.13 0.94
N ILE A 85 -1.70 6.10 2.12
CA ILE A 85 -1.62 4.91 2.98
C ILE A 85 -3.03 4.51 3.47
N LEU A 86 -3.82 5.49 3.91
CA LEU A 86 -5.19 5.25 4.41
C LEU A 86 -6.15 4.75 3.32
N GLN A 87 -5.89 5.08 2.06
CA GLN A 87 -6.68 4.64 0.91
C GLN A 87 -6.33 3.23 0.42
N GLU A 88 -5.33 2.58 1.00
CA GLU A 88 -4.98 1.22 0.63
C GLU A 88 -6.05 0.21 1.06
N VAL A 89 -6.33 -0.76 0.19
CA VAL A 89 -7.39 -1.76 0.40
C VAL A 89 -7.12 -2.62 1.64
N ASP A 90 -5.85 -2.86 1.95
CA ASP A 90 -5.39 -3.70 3.05
C ASP A 90 -5.00 -2.92 4.32
N TYR A 91 -5.31 -1.63 4.39
CA TYR A 91 -4.91 -0.78 5.52
C TYR A 91 -5.42 -1.31 6.86
N ASN A 92 -6.73 -1.51 7.01
CA ASN A 92 -7.37 -1.95 8.26
C ASN A 92 -6.94 -3.37 8.68
N GLU A 93 -6.48 -4.20 7.74
CA GLU A 93 -6.17 -5.61 8.02
C GLU A 93 -4.70 -5.84 8.33
N LYS A 94 -3.78 -5.12 7.68
CA LYS A 94 -2.34 -5.40 7.73
C LYS A 94 -1.48 -4.24 8.21
N ILE A 95 -1.94 -3.01 8.03
CA ILE A 95 -1.13 -1.81 8.26
C ILE A 95 -1.49 -1.18 9.60
N GLU A 96 -2.78 -1.17 9.93
CA GLU A 96 -3.28 -0.57 11.14
C GLU A 96 -2.69 -1.26 12.39
N GLY A 97 -1.99 -0.47 13.22
CA GLY A 97 -1.37 -0.96 14.45
C GLY A 97 -0.08 -1.76 14.23
N ASP A 98 0.39 -1.90 12.98
CA ASP A 98 1.68 -2.51 12.66
C ASP A 98 2.68 -1.49 12.12
N PRO A 99 3.63 -1.01 12.94
CA PRO A 99 4.63 -0.05 12.50
C PRO A 99 5.64 -0.63 11.50
N ILE A 100 5.88 -1.95 11.48
CA ILE A 100 6.84 -2.56 10.57
C ILE A 100 6.26 -2.60 9.16
N GLU A 101 5.02 -3.07 9.02
CA GLU A 101 4.35 -3.12 7.73
C GLU A 101 4.09 -1.71 7.18
N LEU A 102 3.72 -0.76 8.05
CA LEU A 102 3.64 0.65 7.72
C LEU A 102 4.95 1.18 7.13
N LEU A 103 6.10 0.93 7.79
CA LEU A 103 7.40 1.38 7.30
C LEU A 103 7.79 0.74 5.96
N ARG A 104 7.46 -0.54 5.73
CA ARG A 104 7.66 -1.18 4.42
C ARG A 104 6.85 -0.50 3.33
N ARG A 105 5.60 -0.14 3.62
CA ARG A 105 4.72 0.56 2.67
C ARG A 105 5.20 1.98 2.39
N ILE A 106 5.62 2.71 3.42
CA ILE A 106 6.24 4.03 3.28
C ILE A 106 7.50 3.91 2.41
N ASN A 107 8.38 2.94 2.65
CA ASN A 107 9.58 2.74 1.83
C ASN A 107 9.23 2.46 0.36
N LYS A 108 8.21 1.63 0.10
CA LYS A 108 7.69 1.40 -1.26
C LYS A 108 7.20 2.70 -1.90
N PHE A 109 6.44 3.52 -1.18
CA PHE A 109 5.96 4.78 -1.73
C PHE A 109 7.06 5.81 -1.97
N MET A 110 8.06 5.89 -1.11
CA MET A 110 9.21 6.79 -1.28
C MET A 110 10.09 6.38 -2.46
N THR A 111 10.31 5.07 -2.64
CA THR A 111 11.06 4.56 -3.80
C THR A 111 10.27 4.69 -5.11
N THR A 112 8.94 4.68 -5.04
CA THR A 112 8.09 4.88 -6.21
C THR A 112 7.92 6.38 -6.53
N SER A 113 7.88 7.30 -5.57
CA SER A 113 7.53 8.70 -5.85
C SER A 113 8.53 9.43 -6.73
N ASP A 114 9.83 9.18 -6.57
CA ASP A 114 10.84 10.05 -7.19
C ASP A 114 11.28 9.56 -8.58
N VAL A 115 10.98 8.29 -8.93
CA VAL A 115 11.33 7.67 -10.23
C VAL A 115 10.10 7.54 -11.15
N THR A 116 8.88 7.71 -10.61
CA THR A 116 7.62 7.40 -11.30
C THR A 116 6.79 8.63 -11.65
N ASP A 117 7.29 9.85 -11.41
CA ASP A 117 6.73 11.10 -11.94
C ASP A 117 7.00 11.25 -13.45
N TRP A 118 6.89 10.16 -14.21
CA TRP A 118 6.84 10.20 -15.66
C TRP A 118 5.36 10.33 -16.06
N GLU A 119 4.99 11.45 -16.68
CA GLU A 119 3.61 11.77 -17.08
C GLU A 119 2.87 10.60 -17.79
N PRO A 120 3.52 9.79 -18.64
CA PRO A 120 2.93 8.59 -19.22
C PRO A 120 2.56 7.49 -18.22
N ILE A 121 3.28 7.34 -17.11
CA ILE A 121 2.91 6.37 -16.06
C ILE A 121 1.65 6.84 -15.33
N THR A 122 1.56 8.14 -15.04
CA THR A 122 0.35 8.74 -14.46
C THR A 122 -0.87 8.53 -15.35
N LEU A 123 -0.71 8.72 -16.67
CA LEU A 123 -1.76 8.40 -17.64
C LEU A 123 -2.10 6.91 -17.65
N TRP A 124 -1.08 6.04 -17.65
CA TRP A 124 -1.27 4.58 -17.63
C TRP A 124 -2.05 4.12 -16.38
N GLU A 125 -1.72 4.63 -15.20
CA GLU A 125 -2.42 4.31 -13.96
C GLU A 125 -3.89 4.78 -13.99
N ALA A 126 -4.14 5.97 -14.55
CA ALA A 126 -5.49 6.49 -14.71
C ALA A 126 -6.32 5.64 -15.70
N LEU A 127 -5.72 5.24 -16.82
CA LEU A 127 -6.33 4.33 -17.79
C LEU A 127 -6.64 2.97 -17.17
N GLN A 128 -5.70 2.42 -16.41
CA GLN A 128 -5.89 1.13 -15.75
C GLN A 128 -7.05 1.20 -14.74
N LYS A 129 -7.19 2.29 -13.99
CA LYS A 129 -8.33 2.51 -13.08
C LYS A 129 -9.66 2.62 -13.82
N TRP A 130 -9.68 3.34 -14.94
CA TRP A 130 -10.90 3.51 -15.73
C TRP A 130 -11.36 2.20 -16.38
N VAL A 131 -10.46 1.48 -17.06
CA VAL A 131 -10.77 0.21 -17.75
C VAL A 131 -11.19 -0.89 -16.78
N ASN A 132 -10.60 -0.93 -15.57
CA ASN A 132 -10.95 -1.91 -14.54
C ASN A 132 -12.07 -1.42 -13.60
N CYS A 133 -12.76 -0.32 -13.91
CA CYS A 133 -13.86 0.18 -13.09
C CYS A 133 -15.10 -0.70 -13.28
N CYS A 134 -15.26 -1.71 -12.43
CA CYS A 134 -16.45 -2.56 -12.35
C CYS A 134 -17.41 -2.09 -11.25
N GLN A 135 -18.70 -2.40 -11.38
CA GLN A 135 -19.68 -2.14 -10.33
C GLN A 135 -19.36 -3.00 -9.10
N LYS A 136 -19.32 -2.38 -7.92
CA LYS A 136 -19.09 -3.10 -6.65
C LYS A 136 -20.40 -3.74 -6.16
N GLY A 137 -20.29 -4.83 -5.40
CA GLY A 137 -21.46 -5.57 -4.90
C GLY A 137 -22.42 -4.76 -4.00
N ASN A 138 -21.90 -3.74 -3.32
CA ASN A 138 -22.68 -2.88 -2.41
C ASN A 138 -22.99 -1.49 -3.01
N GLU A 139 -22.81 -1.31 -4.32
CA GLU A 139 -22.90 -0.01 -4.98
C GLU A 139 -24.13 0.05 -5.90
N THR A 140 -24.86 1.16 -5.83
CA THR A 140 -26.00 1.40 -6.74
C THR A 140 -25.50 1.71 -8.15
N VAL A 141 -26.34 1.46 -9.15
CA VAL A 141 -25.99 1.72 -10.56
C VAL A 141 -25.63 3.19 -10.81
N ILE A 142 -26.28 4.11 -10.10
CA ILE A 142 -26.05 5.56 -10.22
C ILE A 142 -24.67 5.92 -9.65
N GLU A 143 -24.33 5.42 -8.46
CA GLU A 143 -23.02 5.65 -7.84
C GLU A 143 -21.89 5.07 -8.70
N TYR A 144 -22.09 3.88 -9.27
CA TYR A 144 -21.15 3.29 -10.21
C TYR A 144 -20.95 4.18 -11.44
N ARG A 145 -22.04 4.65 -12.05
CA ARG A 145 -21.98 5.55 -13.21
C ARG A 145 -21.20 6.82 -12.89
N MET A 146 -21.46 7.45 -11.74
CA MET A 146 -20.74 8.66 -11.32
C MET A 146 -19.23 8.39 -11.19
N ARG A 147 -18.84 7.31 -10.51
CA ARG A 147 -17.41 6.94 -10.38
C ARG A 147 -16.77 6.64 -11.72
N PHE A 148 -17.49 5.96 -12.60
CA PHE A 148 -17.02 5.66 -13.95
C PHE A 148 -16.78 6.95 -14.76
N GLU A 149 -17.72 7.90 -14.70
CA GLU A 149 -17.61 9.22 -15.35
C GLU A 149 -16.47 10.06 -14.77
N GLU A 150 -16.25 10.04 -13.45
CA GLU A 150 -15.11 10.69 -12.81
C GLU A 150 -13.77 10.13 -13.29
N CYS A 151 -13.68 8.80 -13.39
CA CYS A 151 -12.49 8.11 -13.91
C CYS A 151 -12.25 8.46 -15.39
N ALA A 152 -13.31 8.49 -16.21
CA ALA A 152 -13.24 8.87 -17.61
C ALA A 152 -12.77 10.33 -17.78
N THR A 153 -13.33 11.24 -16.98
CA THR A 153 -12.98 12.68 -16.99
C THR A 153 -11.52 12.89 -16.60
N THR A 154 -11.02 12.11 -15.64
CA THR A 154 -9.62 12.14 -15.22
C THR A 154 -8.68 11.73 -16.36
N VAL A 155 -9.00 10.64 -17.08
CA VAL A 155 -8.23 10.21 -18.26
C VAL A 155 -8.29 11.27 -19.37
N LEU A 156 -9.48 11.83 -19.62
CA LEU A 156 -9.66 12.90 -20.62
C LEU A 156 -8.80 14.12 -20.30
N SER A 157 -8.68 14.50 -19.02
CA SER A 157 -7.85 15.62 -18.58
C SER A 157 -6.37 15.45 -18.93
N PHE A 158 -5.87 14.21 -18.99
CA PHE A 158 -4.49 13.90 -19.35
C PHE A 158 -4.26 13.78 -20.85
N MET A 159 -5.25 13.26 -21.60
CA MET A 159 -5.13 13.04 -23.05
C MET A 159 -5.58 14.23 -23.91
N GLY A 160 -6.35 15.17 -23.34
CA GLY A 160 -7.00 16.28 -24.05
C GLY A 160 -8.21 15.84 -24.86
N ASP A 161 -8.87 16.78 -25.55
CA ASP A 161 -10.12 16.49 -26.28
C ASP A 161 -9.88 15.92 -27.69
N LEU A 162 -8.67 16.13 -28.23
CA LEU A 162 -8.33 15.82 -29.62
C LEU A 162 -8.44 14.32 -29.95
N TRP A 163 -8.11 13.44 -29.00
CA TRP A 163 -8.16 12.00 -29.27
C TRP A 163 -9.60 11.51 -29.44
N VAL A 164 -10.57 12.12 -28.75
CA VAL A 164 -12.00 11.79 -28.86
C VAL A 164 -12.50 12.19 -30.25
N ASP A 165 -12.10 13.37 -30.73
CA ASP A 165 -12.45 13.84 -32.07
C ASP A 165 -11.86 12.91 -33.14
N VAL A 166 -10.58 12.56 -33.03
CA VAL A 166 -9.91 11.64 -33.96
C VAL A 166 -10.50 10.23 -33.88
N PHE A 167 -10.89 9.78 -32.69
CA PHE A 167 -11.58 8.50 -32.52
C PHE A 167 -12.95 8.52 -33.20
N ALA A 168 -13.77 9.55 -32.94
CA ALA A 168 -15.09 9.71 -33.54
C ALA A 168 -15.02 9.70 -35.07
N LEU A 169 -14.04 10.40 -35.66
CA LEU A 169 -13.80 10.43 -37.11
C LEU A 169 -13.48 9.05 -37.71
N LYS A 170 -12.97 8.11 -36.92
CA LYS A 170 -12.63 6.73 -37.34
C LYS A 170 -13.76 5.72 -37.07
N THR A 171 -14.85 6.12 -36.41
CA THR A 171 -15.95 5.20 -36.10
C THR A 171 -16.85 4.96 -37.32
N THR A 172 -17.33 3.72 -37.47
CA THR A 172 -18.24 3.34 -38.57
C THR A 172 -19.52 4.17 -38.57
N ALA A 173 -20.06 4.48 -37.39
CA ALA A 173 -21.25 5.31 -37.23
C ALA A 173 -21.07 6.72 -37.84
N TYR A 174 -19.90 7.33 -37.69
CA TYR A 174 -19.61 8.63 -38.28
C TYR A 174 -19.52 8.56 -39.82
N HIS A 175 -18.95 7.47 -40.36
CA HIS A 175 -18.86 7.23 -41.81
C HIS A 175 -20.21 6.92 -42.46
N GLU A 176 -21.11 6.26 -41.74
CA GLU A 176 -22.48 5.96 -42.19
C GLU A 176 -23.33 7.24 -42.32
N ILE A 177 -23.11 8.23 -41.45
CA ILE A 177 -23.86 9.49 -41.42
C ILE A 177 -23.30 10.51 -42.42
N ASN A 178 -21.97 10.66 -42.48
CA ASN A 178 -21.32 11.74 -43.24
C ASN A 178 -20.72 11.31 -44.58
N GLY A 179 -20.78 10.02 -44.91
CA GLY A 179 -20.27 9.47 -46.17
C GLY A 179 -18.73 9.48 -46.30
N PRO A 180 -18.19 9.01 -47.44
CA PRO A 180 -16.74 8.82 -47.64
C PRO A 180 -15.92 10.13 -47.74
N SER A 181 -16.58 11.28 -47.90
CA SER A 181 -15.92 12.60 -47.94
C SER A 181 -15.29 12.99 -46.60
N ALA A 182 -15.94 12.63 -45.48
CA ALA A 182 -15.45 12.99 -44.15
C ALA A 182 -14.21 12.18 -43.72
N ALA A 183 -14.02 10.98 -44.29
CA ALA A 183 -12.81 10.17 -44.08
C ALA A 183 -11.57 10.80 -44.74
N GLN A 184 -11.77 11.49 -45.87
CA GLN A 184 -10.70 12.18 -46.59
C GLN A 184 -10.26 13.46 -45.88
N GLU A 185 -11.19 14.21 -45.29
CA GLU A 185 -10.89 15.36 -44.44
C GLU A 185 -10.14 14.96 -43.17
N ALA A 186 -10.54 13.86 -42.52
CA ALA A 186 -9.82 13.31 -41.37
C ALA A 186 -8.38 12.91 -41.72
N HIS A 187 -8.18 12.25 -42.86
CA HIS A 187 -6.83 11.89 -43.35
C HIS A 187 -5.99 13.15 -43.68
N PHE A 188 -6.60 14.18 -44.25
CA PHE A 188 -5.92 15.44 -44.56
C PHE A 188 -5.44 16.16 -43.29
N ILE A 189 -6.31 16.31 -42.29
CA ILE A 189 -5.98 16.94 -40.99
C ILE A 189 -4.84 16.20 -40.28
N LEU A 190 -4.87 14.86 -40.31
CA LEU A 190 -3.81 14.04 -39.71
C LEU A 190 -2.48 14.19 -40.47
N SER A 191 -2.47 14.14 -41.81
CA SER A 191 -1.22 14.26 -42.59
C SER A 191 -0.62 15.67 -42.58
N TRP A 192 -1.44 16.72 -42.51
CA TRP A 192 -0.98 18.11 -42.43
C TRP A 192 -0.25 18.37 -41.09
N ARG A 193 -0.65 17.69 -40.01
CA ARG A 193 -0.01 17.83 -38.70
C ARG A 193 1.30 17.06 -38.58
N GLU A 194 1.40 15.85 -39.14
CA GLU A 194 2.68 15.09 -39.18
C GLU A 194 3.79 15.85 -39.90
N THR A 195 3.43 16.73 -40.84
CA THR A 195 4.38 17.55 -41.61
C THR A 195 4.73 18.89 -40.94
N HIS A 196 3.97 19.35 -39.94
CA HIS A 196 4.09 20.71 -39.38
C HIS A 196 4.26 20.77 -37.84
N LEU A 197 4.21 19.63 -37.14
CA LEU A 197 4.41 19.54 -35.67
C LEU A 197 5.61 18.67 -35.26
N LEU A 198 6.52 18.37 -36.20
CA LEU A 198 7.91 17.95 -35.92
C LEU A 198 8.85 19.15 -36.06
#